data_AF-A0A832YYE6-F1
#
_entry.id   AF-A0A832YYE6-F1
#
_cell.length_a   1.000
_cell.length_b   1.000
_cell.length_c   1.000
_cell.angle_alpha   90.00
_cell.angle_beta   90.00
_cell.angle_gamma   90.00
#
_symmetry.space_group_name_H-M   'P 1'
#
loop_
_entity.id
_entity.type
_entity.pdbx_description
1 polymer ?
#
loop_
_entity_poly.entity_id
_entity_poly.type
_entity_poly.pdbx_seq_one_letter_code
_entity_poly.pdbx_strand_id
1 'polypeptide(L)'
;MRRGVRALKQLLIKDIKDLLRDPRIFIPFIISAVLLPIVGIVVVQGFRQSVQAVIARPIESFAVVDLDGSELSKFIIEALNRSESVHIETFKDIQEAIVEGESEFIVVIPPGFANQFRSYVNGSGAMPVLIVIQRVESIGLGIESARAYRGVEIISSILRSMLANRLGISKALPAVLNPIASDVLLYLEPRQVFVYVTGASATMMTLPMFVAPLIVAIIGLTVLQIAATSMALENEVKTFETLLTLPIPRSSILLSKILGAFVVGLIGSMFTVIGFAIYTYMVSAGIAQYATIITPSKSPAIQLLLSLGIQNIVSPLSLLIPKISFLAMIVVSSIIMVFFLAVLGVVIGALSSDVRIASTFVGPLAMPIFIAIYFIGFTDPLHLDSFVRLVLLSIPITQTALLSKLMIVNLWLPEITIGIIISLSLTLATLIVSSRLLSMETLARIHYYFTKRKMRQLR
;
A
#
# COMPACT_ATOMS: atom_id res chain seq x y z
N MET A 1 27.11 -2.55 41.61
CA MET A 1 26.24 -1.90 40.60
C MET A 1 26.96 -0.87 39.70
N ARG A 2 27.67 0.16 40.23
CA ARG A 2 28.30 1.22 39.39
C ARG A 2 29.34 0.74 38.35
N ARG A 3 30.11 -0.33 38.63
CA ARG A 3 31.09 -0.89 37.68
C ARG A 3 30.43 -1.59 36.47
N GLY A 4 29.33 -2.32 36.68
CA GLY A 4 28.61 -3.01 35.60
C GLY A 4 27.92 -2.06 34.62
N VAL A 5 27.32 -0.97 35.11
CA VAL A 5 26.70 0.06 34.26
C VAL A 5 27.74 0.81 33.43
N ARG A 6 28.92 1.11 33.99
CA ARG A 6 30.04 1.71 33.23
C ARG A 6 30.56 0.78 32.15
N ALA A 7 30.75 -0.50 32.45
CA ALA A 7 31.20 -1.50 31.48
C ALA A 7 30.18 -1.66 30.34
N LEU A 8 28.88 -1.77 30.66
CA LEU A 8 27.80 -1.81 29.66
C LEU A 8 27.82 -0.57 28.76
N LYS A 9 27.94 0.63 29.33
CA LYS A 9 28.00 1.87 28.56
C LYS A 9 29.22 1.91 27.62
N GLN A 10 30.39 1.47 28.09
CA GLN A 10 31.61 1.45 27.28
C GLN A 10 31.52 0.45 26.13
N LEU A 11 31.03 -0.76 26.41
CA LEU A 11 30.77 -1.79 25.40
C LEU A 11 29.77 -1.28 24.35
N LEU A 12 28.66 -0.71 24.80
CA LEU A 12 27.62 -0.18 23.92
C LEU A 12 28.13 0.96 23.02
N ILE A 13 28.94 1.88 23.56
CA ILE A 13 29.56 2.95 22.74
C ILE A 13 30.52 2.36 21.71
N LYS A 14 31.30 1.34 22.09
CA LYS A 14 32.23 0.65 21.18
C LYS A 14 31.46 -0.06 20.07
N ASP A 15 30.45 -0.86 20.40
CA ASP A 15 29.65 -1.61 19.42
C ASP A 15 28.90 -0.67 18.47
N ILE A 16 28.31 0.42 18.98
CA ILE A 16 27.70 1.44 18.13
C ILE A 16 28.73 2.09 17.21
N LYS A 17 29.89 2.50 17.72
CA LYS A 17 30.92 3.13 16.88
C LYS A 17 31.44 2.20 15.81
N ASP A 18 31.61 0.92 16.11
CA ASP A 18 32.07 -0.07 15.13
C ASP A 18 31.03 -0.26 14.02
N LEU A 19 29.74 -0.37 14.39
CA LEU A 19 28.64 -0.45 13.44
C LEU A 19 28.50 0.84 12.61
N LEU A 20 28.60 2.02 13.22
CA LEU A 20 28.47 3.30 12.52
C LEU A 20 29.71 3.69 11.69
N ARG A 21 30.85 3.03 11.90
CA ARG A 21 32.06 3.24 11.10
C ARG A 21 32.11 2.36 9.87
N ASP A 22 31.36 1.27 9.83
CA ASP A 22 31.31 0.39 8.67
C ASP A 22 30.37 0.98 7.60
N PRO A 23 30.90 1.48 6.46
CA PRO A 23 30.06 2.00 5.39
C PRO A 23 29.13 0.93 4.81
N ARG A 24 29.47 -0.36 4.93
CA ARG A 24 28.63 -1.48 4.47
C ARG A 24 27.28 -1.55 5.19
N ILE A 25 27.15 -0.89 6.34
CA ILE A 25 25.90 -0.79 7.09
C ILE A 25 24.99 0.30 6.52
N PHE A 26 25.52 1.46 6.15
CA PHE A 26 24.70 2.57 5.64
C PHE A 26 24.45 2.51 4.14
N ILE A 27 25.38 1.94 3.37
CA ILE A 27 25.26 1.83 1.91
C ILE A 27 23.94 1.16 1.51
N PRO A 28 23.53 0.00 2.09
CA PRO A 28 22.23 -0.59 1.78
C PRO A 28 21.04 0.30 2.11
N PHE A 29 21.07 1.05 3.22
CA PHE A 29 19.99 1.98 3.58
C PHE A 29 19.91 3.16 2.60
N ILE A 30 21.06 3.72 2.21
CA ILE A 30 21.13 4.81 1.23
C ILE A 30 20.69 4.32 -0.15
N ILE A 31 21.21 3.18 -0.61
CA ILE A 31 20.82 2.57 -1.88
C ILE A 31 19.33 2.28 -1.88
N SER A 32 18.79 1.72 -0.79
CA SER A 32 17.35 1.48 -0.66
C SER A 32 16.60 2.80 -0.77
N ALA A 33 16.96 3.82 0.03
CA ALA A 33 16.32 5.14 -0.01
C ALA A 33 16.37 5.81 -1.40
N VAL A 34 17.43 5.60 -2.18
CA VAL A 34 17.61 6.13 -3.54
C VAL A 34 16.88 5.29 -4.60
N LEU A 35 16.82 3.96 -4.42
CA LEU A 35 16.05 3.06 -5.30
C LEU A 35 14.56 3.36 -5.24
N LEU A 36 14.04 3.84 -4.11
CA LEU A 36 12.62 4.13 -3.93
C LEU A 36 12.08 5.18 -4.91
N PRO A 37 12.73 6.35 -5.10
CA PRO A 37 12.46 7.25 -6.21
C PRO A 37 12.41 6.57 -7.58
N ILE A 38 13.39 5.71 -7.87
CA ILE A 38 13.50 5.02 -9.16
C ILE A 38 12.32 4.07 -9.37
N VAL A 39 11.97 3.29 -8.34
CA VAL A 39 10.78 2.42 -8.37
C VAL A 39 9.53 3.26 -8.54
N GLY A 40 9.40 4.40 -7.87
CA GLY A 40 8.29 5.33 -8.07
C GLY A 40 8.15 5.79 -9.52
N ILE A 41 9.26 6.17 -10.16
CA ILE A 41 9.29 6.55 -11.58
C ILE A 41 8.88 5.37 -12.47
N VAL A 42 9.45 4.17 -12.23
CA VAL A 42 9.14 2.96 -13.01
C VAL A 42 7.68 2.56 -12.86
N VAL A 43 7.11 2.65 -11.66
CA VAL A 43 5.68 2.40 -11.40
C VAL A 43 4.82 3.35 -12.22
N VAL A 44 5.17 4.65 -12.21
CA VAL A 44 4.46 5.67 -12.99
C VAL A 44 4.61 5.45 -14.51
N GLN A 45 5.76 4.94 -14.97
CA GLN A 45 6.01 4.69 -16.40
C GLN A 45 5.42 3.37 -16.93
N GLY A 46 5.57 2.26 -16.20
CA GLY A 46 5.03 0.93 -16.56
C GLY A 46 3.50 0.91 -16.62
N PHE A 47 2.87 1.87 -15.94
CA PHE A 47 1.44 2.13 -16.02
C PHE A 47 0.94 2.51 -17.42
N ARG A 48 1.76 3.16 -18.27
CA ARG A 48 1.37 3.57 -19.64
C ARG A 48 0.87 2.41 -20.50
N GLN A 49 1.28 1.18 -20.20
CA GLN A 49 1.00 -0.02 -21.00
C GLN A 49 -0.19 -0.85 -20.46
N SER A 50 -0.55 -0.72 -19.19
CA SER A 50 -1.54 -1.59 -18.52
C SER A 50 -2.99 -1.08 -18.63
N VAL A 51 -3.19 0.21 -18.89
CA VAL A 51 -4.53 0.83 -19.05
C VAL A 51 -5.34 0.20 -20.20
N GLN A 52 -4.67 -0.29 -21.25
CA GLN A 52 -5.35 -0.83 -22.44
C GLN A 52 -5.93 -2.24 -22.22
N ALA A 53 -5.38 -3.04 -21.30
CA ALA A 53 -5.76 -4.44 -21.11
C ALA A 53 -6.99 -4.62 -20.20
N VAL A 54 -7.28 -3.67 -19.32
CA VAL A 54 -8.33 -3.79 -18.29
C VAL A 54 -9.71 -3.38 -18.83
N ILE A 55 -9.76 -2.57 -19.89
CA ILE A 55 -11.00 -2.14 -20.58
C ILE A 55 -11.77 -3.34 -21.19
N ALA A 56 -11.18 -4.54 -21.25
CA ALA A 56 -11.73 -5.71 -21.95
C ALA A 56 -12.67 -6.64 -21.14
N ARG A 57 -12.93 -6.43 -19.84
CA ARG A 57 -13.82 -7.31 -19.03
C ARG A 57 -15.29 -6.85 -18.91
N PRO A 58 -16.29 -7.75 -19.03
CA PRO A 58 -17.74 -7.45 -18.95
C PRO A 58 -18.17 -6.81 -17.62
N ILE A 59 -19.22 -6.00 -17.66
CA ILE A 59 -19.90 -5.40 -16.49
C ILE A 59 -21.25 -6.08 -16.34
N GLU A 60 -21.67 -6.37 -15.10
CA GLU A 60 -22.85 -7.18 -14.80
C GLU A 60 -24.05 -6.35 -14.28
N SER A 61 -23.85 -5.16 -13.69
CA SER A 61 -24.94 -4.30 -13.16
C SER A 61 -24.65 -2.79 -13.20
N PHE A 62 -25.71 -1.96 -13.30
CA PHE A 62 -25.69 -0.50 -13.25
C PHE A 62 -26.85 0.04 -12.40
N ALA A 63 -26.63 1.08 -11.61
CA ALA A 63 -27.69 1.92 -11.04
C ALA A 63 -27.80 3.22 -11.84
N VAL A 64 -29.02 3.75 -12.00
CA VAL A 64 -29.28 5.01 -12.72
C VAL A 64 -30.06 5.96 -11.81
N VAL A 65 -29.58 7.20 -11.73
CA VAL A 65 -30.23 8.30 -11.03
C VAL A 65 -30.64 9.34 -12.06
N ASP A 66 -31.95 9.55 -12.22
CA ASP A 66 -32.49 10.54 -13.16
C ASP A 66 -32.90 11.82 -12.43
N LEU A 67 -32.08 12.88 -12.58
CA LEU A 67 -32.38 14.22 -12.07
C LEU A 67 -32.92 15.16 -13.16
N ASP A 68 -32.99 14.72 -14.42
CA ASP A 68 -33.50 15.51 -15.56
C ASP A 68 -35.01 15.30 -15.77
N GLY A 69 -35.48 14.05 -15.60
CA GLY A 69 -36.89 13.68 -15.71
C GLY A 69 -37.49 13.88 -17.10
N SER A 70 -36.65 14.00 -18.14
CA SER A 70 -37.04 14.31 -19.51
C SER A 70 -37.43 13.07 -20.32
N GLU A 71 -38.06 13.26 -21.49
CA GLU A 71 -38.33 12.12 -22.39
C GLU A 71 -37.04 11.45 -22.90
N LEU A 72 -35.95 12.21 -22.96
CA LEU A 72 -34.66 11.70 -23.40
C LEU A 72 -34.00 10.84 -22.31
N SER A 73 -34.09 11.24 -21.03
CA SER A 73 -33.59 10.42 -19.91
C SER A 73 -34.38 9.11 -19.81
N LYS A 74 -35.71 9.15 -19.94
CA LYS A 74 -36.57 7.94 -19.97
C LYS A 74 -36.22 7.00 -21.12
N PHE A 75 -35.97 7.53 -22.32
CA PHE A 75 -35.53 6.71 -23.45
C PHE A 75 -34.17 6.03 -23.18
N ILE A 76 -33.21 6.73 -22.57
CA ILE A 76 -31.91 6.15 -22.22
C ILE A 76 -32.10 5.00 -21.22
N ILE A 77 -32.93 5.18 -20.19
CA ILE A 77 -33.22 4.15 -19.19
C ILE A 77 -33.90 2.94 -19.84
N GLU A 78 -34.90 3.15 -20.70
CA GLU A 78 -35.57 2.06 -21.43
C GLU A 78 -34.62 1.32 -22.38
N ALA A 79 -33.74 2.04 -23.07
CA ALA A 79 -32.76 1.46 -23.98
C ALA A 79 -31.70 0.65 -23.22
N LEU A 80 -31.28 1.11 -22.04
CA LEU A 80 -30.39 0.36 -21.16
C LEU A 80 -31.08 -0.91 -20.62
N ASN A 81 -32.36 -0.83 -20.22
CA ASN A 81 -33.14 -1.98 -19.74
C ASN A 81 -33.34 -3.08 -20.81
N ARG A 82 -33.31 -2.71 -22.10
CA ARG A 82 -33.40 -3.66 -23.22
C ARG A 82 -32.06 -4.31 -23.57
N SER A 83 -30.95 -3.79 -23.04
CA SER A 83 -29.65 -4.41 -23.20
C SER A 83 -29.57 -5.62 -22.26
N GLU A 84 -29.67 -6.83 -22.80
CA GLU A 84 -29.78 -8.11 -22.06
C GLU A 84 -28.63 -8.39 -21.06
N SER A 85 -27.59 -7.55 -21.01
CA SER A 85 -26.37 -7.77 -20.22
C SER A 85 -26.29 -6.95 -18.93
N VAL A 86 -27.32 -6.19 -18.55
CA VAL A 86 -27.26 -5.24 -17.43
C VAL A 86 -28.51 -5.32 -16.55
N HIS A 87 -28.33 -5.48 -15.23
CA HIS A 87 -29.39 -5.22 -14.25
C HIS A 87 -29.39 -3.73 -13.87
N ILE A 88 -30.58 -3.10 -13.90
CA ILE A 88 -30.74 -1.65 -13.67
C ILE A 88 -31.61 -1.36 -12.46
N GLU A 89 -31.04 -0.64 -11.50
CA GLU A 89 -31.75 -0.07 -10.37
C GLU A 89 -31.98 1.43 -10.62
N THR A 90 -33.19 1.94 -10.38
CA THR A 90 -33.52 3.35 -10.59
C THR A 90 -33.78 4.03 -9.26
N PHE A 91 -33.06 5.12 -8.98
CA PHE A 91 -33.18 5.88 -7.74
C PHE A 91 -33.52 7.36 -8.03
N LYS A 92 -34.11 8.04 -7.05
CA LYS A 92 -34.45 9.47 -7.16
C LYS A 92 -33.36 10.37 -6.61
N ASP A 93 -32.55 9.86 -5.67
CA ASP A 93 -31.44 10.58 -5.07
C ASP A 93 -30.13 9.79 -5.25
N ILE A 94 -29.03 10.53 -5.38
CA ILE A 94 -27.67 9.98 -5.39
C ILE A 94 -27.35 9.32 -4.04
N GLN A 95 -27.82 9.89 -2.92
CA GLN A 95 -27.56 9.30 -1.60
C GLN A 95 -28.30 7.97 -1.41
N GLU A 96 -29.55 7.89 -1.86
CA GLU A 96 -30.36 6.65 -1.87
C GLU A 96 -29.69 5.57 -2.73
N ALA A 97 -29.20 5.94 -3.93
CA ALA A 97 -28.46 5.01 -4.79
C ALA A 97 -27.14 4.49 -4.18
N ILE A 98 -26.52 5.24 -3.27
CA ILE A 98 -25.28 4.84 -2.58
C ILE A 98 -25.57 3.99 -1.35
N VAL A 99 -26.69 4.22 -0.65
CA VAL A 99 -27.03 3.50 0.58
C VAL A 99 -27.81 2.23 0.30
N GLU A 100 -28.75 2.27 -0.65
CA GLU A 100 -29.69 1.17 -0.94
C GLU A 100 -29.33 0.39 -2.21
N GLY A 101 -28.58 0.98 -3.13
CA GLY A 101 -28.17 0.31 -4.36
C GLY A 101 -27.13 -0.79 -4.10
N GLU A 102 -27.22 -1.89 -4.85
CA GLU A 102 -26.21 -2.96 -4.86
C GLU A 102 -25.24 -2.83 -6.04
N SER A 103 -25.49 -1.86 -6.93
CA SER A 103 -24.72 -1.68 -8.16
C SER A 103 -23.40 -0.94 -7.94
N GLU A 104 -22.31 -1.48 -8.52
CA GLU A 104 -20.96 -0.89 -8.46
C GLU A 104 -20.86 0.45 -9.21
N PHE A 105 -21.69 0.66 -10.24
CA PHE A 105 -21.68 1.85 -11.08
C PHE A 105 -23.01 2.58 -10.99
N ILE A 106 -22.98 3.84 -10.61
CA ILE A 106 -24.14 4.72 -10.55
C ILE A 106 -23.99 5.78 -11.64
N VAL A 107 -24.87 5.75 -12.64
CA VAL A 107 -24.95 6.76 -13.69
C VAL A 107 -25.95 7.83 -13.27
N VAL A 108 -25.49 9.07 -13.16
CA VAL A 108 -26.32 10.22 -12.80
C VAL A 108 -26.55 11.07 -14.05
N ILE A 109 -27.82 11.25 -14.42
CA ILE A 109 -28.25 12.16 -15.48
C ILE A 109 -28.54 13.51 -14.82
N PRO A 110 -27.72 14.56 -15.07
CA PRO A 110 -27.87 15.85 -14.38
C PRO A 110 -29.11 16.62 -14.86
N PRO A 111 -29.62 17.56 -14.06
CA PRO A 111 -30.75 18.40 -14.47
C PRO A 111 -30.40 19.25 -15.71
N GLY A 112 -31.30 19.27 -16.69
CA GLY A 112 -31.12 20.00 -17.96
C GLY A 112 -30.31 19.25 -19.02
N PHE A 113 -30.02 17.97 -18.81
CA PHE A 113 -29.24 17.13 -19.73
C PHE A 113 -29.86 17.09 -21.14
N ALA A 114 -31.17 16.89 -21.26
CA ALA A 114 -31.83 16.86 -22.56
C ALA A 114 -31.71 18.17 -23.35
N ASN A 115 -31.76 19.32 -22.66
CA ASN A 115 -31.64 20.63 -23.28
C ASN A 115 -30.20 20.90 -23.76
N GLN A 116 -29.20 20.48 -22.97
CA GLN A 116 -27.80 20.51 -23.40
C GLN A 116 -27.55 19.59 -24.59
N PHE A 117 -28.06 18.34 -24.54
CA PHE A 117 -27.92 17.38 -25.63
C PHE A 117 -28.51 17.90 -26.95
N ARG A 118 -29.72 18.47 -26.92
CA ARG A 118 -30.34 19.09 -28.10
C ARG A 118 -29.52 20.26 -28.64
N SER A 119 -28.98 21.10 -27.76
CA SER A 119 -28.16 22.25 -28.16
C SER A 119 -26.82 21.83 -28.79
N TYR A 120 -26.22 20.74 -28.28
CA TYR A 120 -25.00 20.14 -28.81
C TYR A 120 -25.22 19.50 -30.19
N VAL A 121 -26.29 18.74 -30.36
CA VAL A 121 -26.68 18.14 -31.65
C VAL A 121 -26.90 19.21 -32.73
N ASN A 122 -27.41 20.39 -32.33
CA ASN A 122 -27.62 21.54 -33.22
C ASN A 122 -26.35 22.41 -33.42
N GLY A 123 -25.19 21.99 -32.91
CA GLY A 123 -23.89 22.67 -33.11
C GLY A 123 -23.71 23.97 -32.33
N SER A 124 -24.61 24.31 -31.41
CA SER A 124 -24.64 25.61 -30.71
C SER A 124 -24.34 25.51 -29.21
N GLY A 125 -24.25 24.29 -28.66
CA GLY A 125 -24.08 24.03 -27.24
C GLY A 125 -22.80 23.27 -26.90
N ALA A 126 -22.42 23.30 -25.62
CA ALA A 126 -21.36 22.46 -25.08
C ALA A 126 -21.79 20.99 -25.04
N MET A 127 -20.82 20.08 -25.10
CA MET A 127 -21.07 18.63 -25.03
C MET A 127 -21.74 18.28 -23.70
N PRO A 128 -22.87 17.55 -23.72
CA PRO A 128 -23.56 17.16 -22.50
C PRO A 128 -22.69 16.19 -21.70
N VAL A 129 -22.68 16.35 -20.38
CA VAL A 129 -21.82 15.59 -19.46
C VAL A 129 -22.68 14.66 -18.62
N LEU A 130 -22.42 13.36 -18.69
CA LEU A 130 -22.94 12.38 -17.72
C LEU A 130 -21.99 12.29 -16.54
N ILE A 131 -22.55 12.10 -15.35
CA ILE A 131 -21.76 11.88 -14.14
C ILE A 131 -21.82 10.39 -13.83
N VAL A 132 -20.67 9.77 -13.63
CA VAL A 132 -20.59 8.36 -13.24
C VAL A 132 -19.91 8.28 -11.90
N ILE A 133 -20.64 7.78 -10.91
CA ILE A 133 -20.12 7.49 -9.58
C ILE A 133 -19.85 6.00 -9.52
N GLN A 134 -18.60 5.62 -9.34
CA GLN A 134 -18.24 4.26 -9.05
C GLN A 134 -18.12 4.05 -7.55
N ARG A 135 -18.87 3.09 -7.02
CA ARG A 135 -18.68 2.59 -5.67
C ARG A 135 -17.43 1.72 -5.63
N VAL A 136 -16.54 2.03 -4.70
CA VAL A 136 -15.30 1.28 -4.48
C VAL A 136 -15.33 0.78 -3.04
N GLU A 137 -15.76 -0.47 -2.89
CA GLU A 137 -15.78 -1.22 -1.64
C GLU A 137 -14.38 -1.74 -1.29
N SER A 138 -13.57 -2.02 -2.31
CA SER A 138 -12.25 -2.63 -2.17
C SER A 138 -11.11 -1.61 -2.22
N ILE A 139 -10.04 -1.88 -1.46
CA ILE A 139 -8.78 -1.12 -1.55
C ILE A 139 -7.65 -2.03 -2.09
N GLY A 140 -8.05 -3.11 -2.77
CA GLY A 140 -7.16 -4.05 -3.44
C GLY A 140 -6.52 -3.45 -4.69
N LEU A 141 -5.91 -4.32 -5.51
CA LEU A 141 -5.43 -3.89 -6.81
C LEU A 141 -6.61 -3.28 -7.58
N GLY A 142 -6.63 -1.96 -7.76
CA GLY A 142 -7.66 -1.11 -8.37
C GLY A 142 -7.90 -1.38 -9.85
N ILE A 143 -8.21 -2.63 -10.17
CA ILE A 143 -8.77 -3.10 -11.44
C ILE A 143 -10.19 -2.55 -11.59
N GLU A 144 -10.85 -2.19 -10.48
CA GLU A 144 -12.23 -1.75 -10.45
C GLU A 144 -12.41 -0.45 -11.24
N SER A 145 -11.47 0.50 -11.16
CA SER A 145 -11.72 1.85 -11.65
C SER A 145 -11.74 2.07 -13.17
N ALA A 146 -11.18 1.14 -13.95
CA ALA A 146 -11.25 1.20 -15.41
C ALA A 146 -12.63 0.80 -15.95
N ARG A 147 -13.46 0.12 -15.14
CA ARG A 147 -14.80 -0.32 -15.52
C ARG A 147 -15.81 0.84 -15.61
N ALA A 148 -15.63 1.93 -14.85
CA ALA A 148 -16.54 3.07 -14.89
C ALA A 148 -16.71 3.68 -16.30
N TYR A 149 -15.64 3.67 -17.10
CA TYR A 149 -15.65 4.19 -18.48
C TYR A 149 -16.47 3.36 -19.47
N ARG A 150 -16.73 2.09 -19.18
CA ARG A 150 -17.57 1.26 -20.04
C ARG A 150 -19.05 1.60 -19.93
N GLY A 151 -19.55 1.94 -18.74
CA GLY A 151 -20.95 2.36 -18.59
C GLY A 151 -21.27 3.58 -19.44
N VAL A 152 -20.34 4.52 -19.46
CA VAL A 152 -20.36 5.67 -20.36
C VAL A 152 -20.36 5.22 -21.83
N GLU A 153 -19.50 4.29 -22.19
CA GLU A 153 -19.40 3.81 -23.58
C GLU A 153 -20.68 3.08 -24.04
N ILE A 154 -21.34 2.32 -23.16
CA ILE A 154 -22.64 1.69 -23.44
C ILE A 154 -23.69 2.77 -23.73
N ILE A 155 -23.82 3.77 -22.86
CA ILE A 155 -24.77 4.89 -23.06
C ILE A 155 -24.41 5.69 -24.31
N SER A 156 -23.12 5.94 -24.53
CA SER A 156 -22.60 6.60 -25.73
C SER A 156 -23.03 5.82 -26.97
N SER A 157 -22.82 4.50 -27.00
CA SER A 157 -23.20 3.64 -28.13
C SER A 157 -24.71 3.65 -28.42
N ILE A 158 -25.56 3.67 -27.39
CA ILE A 158 -27.02 3.80 -27.51
C ILE A 158 -27.36 5.15 -28.15
N LEU A 159 -26.77 6.24 -27.65
CA LEU A 159 -26.98 7.59 -28.20
C LEU A 159 -26.46 7.71 -29.64
N ARG A 160 -25.29 7.11 -29.96
CA ARG A 160 -24.76 7.05 -31.33
C ARG A 160 -25.74 6.35 -32.27
N SER A 161 -26.28 5.20 -31.86
CA SER A 161 -27.25 4.45 -32.66
C SER A 161 -28.56 5.24 -32.87
N MET A 162 -29.03 5.95 -31.84
CA MET A 162 -30.21 6.80 -31.93
C MET A 162 -29.99 7.98 -32.89
N LEU A 163 -28.85 8.67 -32.80
CA LEU A 163 -28.50 9.80 -33.66
C LEU A 163 -28.31 9.35 -35.11
N ALA A 164 -27.63 8.23 -35.34
CA ALA A 164 -27.42 7.66 -36.67
C ALA A 164 -28.76 7.30 -37.35
N ASN A 165 -29.71 6.75 -36.60
CA ASN A 165 -31.02 6.36 -37.12
C ASN A 165 -31.98 7.54 -37.36
N ARG A 166 -31.88 8.64 -36.59
CA ARG A 166 -32.85 9.75 -36.67
C ARG A 166 -32.40 10.97 -37.48
N LEU A 167 -31.11 11.28 -37.52
CA LEU A 167 -30.61 12.55 -38.08
C LEU A 167 -29.74 12.38 -39.33
N GLY A 168 -29.32 11.14 -39.64
CA GLY A 168 -28.36 10.87 -40.70
C GLY A 168 -26.94 11.33 -40.37
N ILE A 169 -25.94 10.58 -40.85
CA ILE A 169 -24.53 10.73 -40.44
C ILE A 169 -23.93 12.11 -40.83
N SER A 170 -24.52 12.83 -41.79
CA SER A 170 -23.94 14.01 -42.42
C SER A 170 -24.17 15.35 -41.69
N LYS A 171 -25.25 15.51 -40.89
CA LYS A 171 -25.56 16.79 -40.22
C LYS A 171 -25.05 16.90 -38.77
N ALA A 172 -24.67 15.77 -38.15
CA ALA A 172 -24.31 15.70 -36.73
C ALA A 172 -23.02 14.91 -36.47
N LEU A 173 -22.08 14.88 -37.42
CA LEU A 173 -20.86 14.03 -37.38
C LEU A 173 -20.08 14.12 -36.04
N PRO A 174 -19.90 15.29 -35.39
CA PRO A 174 -19.23 15.37 -34.08
C PRO A 174 -20.04 14.68 -32.97
N ALA A 175 -21.36 14.86 -32.96
CA ALA A 175 -22.26 14.27 -31.96
C ALA A 175 -22.53 12.78 -32.21
N VAL A 176 -22.42 12.31 -33.45
CA VAL A 176 -22.47 10.87 -33.78
C VAL A 176 -21.17 10.16 -33.37
N LEU A 177 -20.03 10.85 -33.41
CA LEU A 177 -18.76 10.27 -32.96
C LEU A 177 -18.62 10.32 -31.43
N ASN A 178 -18.97 11.43 -30.79
CA ASN A 178 -18.91 11.60 -29.33
C ASN A 178 -20.18 12.30 -28.82
N PRO A 179 -21.27 11.55 -28.56
CA PRO A 179 -22.56 12.14 -28.18
C PRO A 179 -22.57 12.76 -26.78
N ILE A 180 -21.68 12.28 -25.90
CA ILE A 180 -21.63 12.65 -24.48
C ILE A 180 -20.18 12.68 -23.99
N ALA A 181 -19.92 13.56 -23.03
CA ALA A 181 -18.77 13.47 -22.15
C ALA A 181 -19.16 12.69 -20.88
N SER A 182 -18.16 12.16 -20.17
CA SER A 182 -18.36 11.63 -18.84
C SER A 182 -17.42 12.26 -17.84
N ASP A 183 -17.95 12.55 -16.67
CA ASP A 183 -17.20 12.97 -15.50
C ASP A 183 -17.30 11.87 -14.44
N VAL A 184 -16.15 11.29 -14.05
CA VAL A 184 -16.10 10.11 -13.18
C VAL A 184 -15.72 10.52 -11.77
N LEU A 185 -16.51 10.04 -10.82
CA LEU A 185 -16.29 10.16 -9.39
C LEU A 185 -16.11 8.76 -8.81
N LEU A 186 -15.18 8.59 -7.89
CA LEU A 186 -15.08 7.39 -7.07
C LEU A 186 -15.70 7.69 -5.71
N TYR A 187 -16.61 6.84 -5.25
CA TYR A 187 -17.06 6.83 -3.88
C TYR A 187 -16.29 5.75 -3.12
N LEU A 188 -15.35 6.17 -2.27
CA LEU A 188 -14.63 5.27 -1.37
C LEU A 188 -15.50 4.99 -0.16
N GLU A 189 -16.26 3.91 -0.21
CA GLU A 189 -17.16 3.50 0.87
C GLU A 189 -16.46 3.35 2.23
N PRO A 190 -15.25 2.76 2.32
CA PRO A 190 -14.56 2.60 3.61
C PRO A 190 -14.23 3.92 4.32
N ARG A 191 -14.22 5.04 3.58
CA ARG A 191 -13.98 6.38 4.09
C ARG A 191 -15.18 7.31 3.95
N GLN A 192 -16.22 6.88 3.26
CA GLN A 192 -17.40 7.67 2.91
C GLN A 192 -17.04 9.02 2.25
N VAL A 193 -16.03 8.99 1.37
CA VAL A 193 -15.56 10.18 0.65
C VAL A 193 -15.67 10.01 -0.85
N PHE A 194 -16.02 11.10 -1.53
CA PHE A 194 -15.98 11.19 -2.98
C PHE A 194 -14.62 11.68 -3.43
N VAL A 195 -13.99 10.95 -4.35
CA VAL A 195 -12.72 11.30 -4.97
C VAL A 195 -13.00 11.61 -6.42
N TYR A 196 -12.60 12.81 -6.84
CA TYR A 196 -12.66 13.19 -8.24
C TYR A 196 -11.51 12.58 -9.02
N VAL A 197 -11.80 11.75 -10.01
CA VAL A 197 -10.74 11.03 -10.72
C VAL A 197 -10.95 11.08 -12.23
N THR A 198 -9.95 11.62 -12.94
CA THR A 198 -10.00 11.74 -14.40
C THR A 198 -9.30 10.56 -15.06
N GLY A 199 -10.01 9.86 -15.94
CA GLY A 199 -9.49 8.81 -16.81
C GLY A 199 -8.67 7.76 -16.07
N ALA A 200 -7.43 7.64 -16.54
CA ALA A 200 -6.43 6.69 -16.06
C ALA A 200 -6.03 6.88 -14.59
N SER A 201 -6.30 8.04 -13.95
CA SER A 201 -5.78 8.34 -12.61
C SER A 201 -6.34 7.45 -11.49
N ALA A 202 -7.48 6.79 -11.70
CA ALA A 202 -8.09 5.90 -10.70
C ALA A 202 -7.33 4.58 -10.58
N THR A 203 -6.90 4.03 -11.72
CA THR A 203 -6.09 2.80 -11.76
C THR A 203 -4.66 3.02 -11.26
N MET A 204 -4.21 4.28 -11.15
CA MET A 204 -2.85 4.63 -10.68
C MET A 204 -2.65 4.42 -9.18
N MET A 205 -3.72 4.19 -8.41
CA MET A 205 -3.62 3.93 -6.97
C MET A 205 -3.16 2.49 -6.64
N THR A 206 -3.28 1.58 -7.59
CA THR A 206 -3.06 0.13 -7.45
C THR A 206 -1.60 -0.27 -7.22
N LEU A 207 -0.72 0.13 -8.14
CA LEU A 207 0.69 -0.23 -8.09
C LEU A 207 1.38 0.34 -6.84
N PRO A 208 1.07 1.57 -6.40
CA PRO A 208 1.66 2.10 -5.19
C PRO A 208 1.38 1.28 -3.93
N MET A 209 0.17 0.75 -3.81
CA MET A 209 -0.27 -0.09 -2.70
C MET A 209 0.38 -1.48 -2.68
N PHE A 210 0.75 -2.00 -3.86
CA PHE A 210 1.51 -3.26 -3.97
C PHE A 210 2.99 -3.06 -3.61
N VAL A 211 3.61 -1.98 -4.09
CA VAL A 211 5.04 -1.73 -3.91
C VAL A 211 5.37 -1.32 -2.47
N ALA A 212 4.48 -0.59 -1.78
CA ALA A 212 4.69 -0.16 -0.39
C ALA A 212 5.08 -1.28 0.61
N PRO A 213 4.37 -2.42 0.68
CA PRO A 213 4.77 -3.59 1.46
C PRO A 213 6.17 -4.13 1.08
N LEU A 214 6.50 -4.14 -0.22
CA LEU A 214 7.77 -4.66 -0.71
C LEU A 214 8.96 -3.82 -0.23
N ILE A 215 8.78 -2.50 -0.18
CA ILE A 215 9.76 -1.55 0.35
C ILE A 215 10.11 -1.88 1.80
N VAL A 216 9.08 -2.08 2.62
CA VAL A 216 9.23 -2.46 4.03
C VAL A 216 10.00 -3.77 4.16
N ALA A 217 9.70 -4.76 3.32
CA ALA A 217 10.40 -6.04 3.31
C ALA A 217 11.88 -5.91 2.97
N ILE A 218 12.24 -5.14 1.93
CA ILE A 218 13.63 -4.92 1.54
C ILE A 218 14.41 -4.29 2.70
N ILE A 219 13.84 -3.29 3.36
CA ILE A 219 14.52 -2.62 4.48
C ILE A 219 14.60 -3.53 5.70
N GLY A 220 13.53 -4.26 6.03
CA GLY A 220 13.57 -5.25 7.11
C GLY A 220 14.62 -6.32 6.89
N LEU A 221 14.72 -6.87 5.67
CA LEU A 221 15.69 -7.90 5.33
C LEU A 221 17.13 -7.38 5.32
N THR A 222 17.36 -6.13 4.94
CA THR A 222 18.70 -5.54 5.05
C THR A 222 19.14 -5.40 6.50
N VAL A 223 18.25 -5.01 7.41
CA VAL A 223 18.52 -5.01 8.86
C VAL A 223 18.88 -6.40 9.36
N LEU A 224 18.07 -7.40 9.01
CA LEU A 224 18.30 -8.80 9.38
C LEU A 224 19.68 -9.28 8.91
N GLN A 225 20.01 -9.01 7.65
CA GLN A 225 21.28 -9.36 7.03
C GLN A 225 22.46 -8.70 7.73
N ILE A 226 22.39 -7.39 7.99
CA ILE A 226 23.46 -6.62 8.66
C ILE A 226 23.69 -7.13 10.08
N ALA A 227 22.62 -7.34 10.84
CA ALA A 227 22.71 -7.84 12.20
C ALA A 227 23.32 -9.25 12.26
N ALA A 228 22.97 -10.12 11.31
CA ALA A 228 23.51 -11.47 11.22
C ALA A 228 24.99 -11.49 10.83
N THR A 229 25.39 -10.73 9.80
CA THR A 229 26.78 -10.73 9.33
C THR A 229 27.71 -10.03 10.31
N SER A 230 27.26 -8.96 10.97
CA SER A 230 28.05 -8.27 12.00
C SER A 230 28.34 -9.17 13.19
N MET A 231 27.33 -9.89 13.71
CA MET A 231 27.54 -10.83 14.81
C MET A 231 28.40 -12.03 14.39
N ALA A 232 28.21 -12.53 13.16
CA ALA A 232 29.02 -13.63 12.64
C ALA A 232 30.49 -13.23 12.43
N LEU A 233 30.77 -11.99 12.03
CA LEU A 233 32.13 -11.47 11.92
C LEU A 233 32.84 -11.46 13.27
N GLU A 234 32.13 -11.10 14.34
CA GLU A 234 32.69 -11.12 15.70
C GLU A 234 32.95 -12.55 16.21
N ASN A 235 32.14 -13.51 15.80
CA ASN A 235 32.40 -14.93 16.03
C ASN A 235 33.63 -15.40 15.26
N GLU A 236 33.75 -15.05 13.97
CA GLU A 236 34.86 -15.44 13.09
C GLU A 236 36.21 -14.92 13.61
N VAL A 237 36.26 -13.66 14.07
CA VAL A 237 37.46 -13.02 14.63
C VAL A 237 37.70 -13.39 16.11
N LYS A 238 36.83 -14.22 16.71
CA LYS A 238 36.88 -14.62 18.14
C LYS A 238 36.88 -13.45 19.13
N THR A 239 36.38 -12.29 18.72
CA THR A 239 36.24 -11.14 19.61
C THR A 239 35.17 -11.41 20.66
N PHE A 240 34.14 -12.19 20.32
CA PHE A 240 33.11 -12.61 21.27
C PHE A 240 33.67 -13.50 22.38
N GLU A 241 34.52 -14.48 22.04
CA GLU A 241 35.20 -15.35 23.01
C GLU A 241 36.13 -14.54 23.92
N THR A 242 36.86 -13.58 23.35
CA THR A 242 37.76 -12.68 24.09
C THR A 242 36.99 -11.77 25.05
N LEU A 243 35.82 -11.25 24.66
CA LEU A 243 34.96 -10.46 25.55
C LEU A 243 34.44 -11.28 26.74
N LEU A 244 34.27 -12.58 26.58
CA LEU A 244 33.79 -13.48 27.62
C LEU A 244 34.87 -13.88 28.63
N THR A 245 36.15 -13.66 28.34
CA THR A 245 37.26 -13.85 29.30
C THR A 245 37.49 -12.62 30.17
N LEU A 246 36.97 -11.44 29.78
CA LEU A 246 37.03 -10.24 30.59
C LEU A 246 36.16 -10.37 31.84
N PRO A 247 36.53 -9.73 32.98
CA PRO A 247 35.79 -9.79 34.24
C PRO A 247 34.54 -8.89 34.20
N ILE A 248 33.68 -9.11 33.19
CA ILE A 248 32.46 -8.36 32.93
C ILE A 248 31.29 -9.35 33.00
N PRO A 249 30.17 -9.01 33.65
CA PRO A 249 29.00 -9.88 33.66
C PRO A 249 28.50 -10.14 32.22
N ARG A 250 28.32 -11.43 31.90
CA ARG A 250 27.91 -11.90 30.56
C ARG A 250 26.60 -11.27 30.08
N SER A 251 25.67 -11.01 30.99
CA SER A 251 24.42 -10.32 30.69
C SER A 251 24.65 -8.91 30.13
N SER A 252 25.69 -8.19 30.58
CA SER A 252 26.01 -6.86 30.06
C SER A 252 26.62 -6.89 28.66
N ILE A 253 27.39 -7.93 28.31
CA ILE A 253 27.93 -8.13 26.95
C ILE A 253 26.78 -8.39 25.97
N LEU A 254 25.82 -9.21 26.40
CA LEU A 254 24.68 -9.61 25.57
C LEU A 254 23.70 -8.43 25.40
N LEU A 255 23.45 -7.69 26.48
CA LEU A 255 22.63 -6.47 26.42
C LEU A 255 23.28 -5.38 25.55
N SER A 256 24.61 -5.21 25.59
CA SER A 256 25.31 -4.21 24.77
C SER A 256 25.16 -4.50 23.28
N LYS A 257 25.27 -5.77 22.87
CA LYS A 257 25.11 -6.20 21.47
C LYS A 257 23.72 -5.95 20.94
N ILE A 258 22.71 -6.33 21.72
CA ILE A 258 21.31 -6.14 21.33
C ILE A 258 20.95 -4.65 21.26
N LEU A 259 21.40 -3.86 22.24
CA LEU A 259 21.18 -2.41 22.24
C LEU A 259 21.98 -1.70 21.14
N GLY A 260 23.17 -2.19 20.79
CA GLY A 260 23.95 -1.72 19.64
C GLY A 260 23.20 -1.95 18.32
N ALA A 261 22.67 -3.16 18.13
CA ALA A 261 21.84 -3.49 16.98
C ALA A 261 20.52 -2.67 16.96
N PHE A 262 19.94 -2.36 18.12
CA PHE A 262 18.78 -1.48 18.23
C PHE A 262 19.07 -0.05 17.77
N VAL A 263 20.24 0.51 18.10
CA VAL A 263 20.61 1.87 17.66
C VAL A 263 20.79 1.94 16.14
N VAL A 264 21.43 0.93 15.54
CA VAL A 264 21.46 0.81 14.07
C VAL A 264 20.04 0.68 13.51
N GLY A 265 19.20 -0.04 14.24
CA GLY A 265 17.80 -0.18 13.90
C GLY A 265 17.00 1.13 13.88
N LEU A 266 17.22 2.01 14.86
CA LEU A 266 16.61 3.34 14.88
C LEU A 266 16.99 4.16 13.64
N ILE A 267 18.25 4.07 13.23
CA ILE A 267 18.73 4.72 11.99
C ILE A 267 18.01 4.11 10.78
N GLY A 268 17.95 2.78 10.68
CA GLY A 268 17.21 2.09 9.61
C GLY A 268 15.73 2.48 9.55
N SER A 269 15.07 2.65 10.69
CA SER A 269 13.69 3.14 10.77
C SER A 269 13.56 4.58 10.25
N MET A 270 14.52 5.46 10.51
CA MET A 270 14.51 6.81 9.94
C MET A 270 14.62 6.78 8.42
N PHE A 271 15.54 5.97 7.88
CA PHE A 271 15.65 5.78 6.43
C PHE A 271 14.37 5.18 5.82
N THR A 272 13.70 4.28 6.54
CA THR A 272 12.41 3.71 6.12
C THR A 272 11.34 4.78 5.97
N VAL A 273 11.20 5.63 6.99
CA VAL A 273 10.19 6.69 7.02
C VAL A 273 10.50 7.75 5.96
N ILE A 274 11.77 8.16 5.83
CA ILE A 274 12.20 9.12 4.80
C ILE A 274 11.98 8.54 3.41
N GLY A 275 12.41 7.31 3.16
CA GLY A 275 12.26 6.63 1.88
C GLY A 275 10.80 6.49 1.47
N PHE A 276 9.94 6.09 2.42
CA PHE A 276 8.50 5.98 2.18
C PHE A 276 7.84 7.35 1.93
N ALA A 277 8.24 8.38 2.67
CA ALA A 277 7.73 9.74 2.47
C ALA A 277 8.10 10.27 1.08
N ILE A 278 9.35 10.08 0.64
CA ILE A 278 9.81 10.46 -0.71
C ILE A 278 9.04 9.67 -1.78
N TYR A 279 8.90 8.36 -1.61
CA TYR A 279 8.15 7.50 -2.51
C TYR A 279 6.70 7.97 -2.67
N THR A 280 6.00 8.20 -1.55
CA THR A 280 4.60 8.64 -1.55
C THR A 280 4.48 10.01 -2.21
N TYR A 281 5.41 10.93 -1.91
CA TYR A 281 5.47 12.24 -2.56
C TYR A 281 5.66 12.12 -4.08
N MET A 282 6.63 11.34 -4.55
CA MET A 282 6.90 11.17 -5.98
C MET A 282 5.76 10.51 -6.74
N VAL A 283 5.17 9.45 -6.17
CA VAL A 283 3.99 8.82 -6.73
C VAL A 283 2.84 9.83 -6.80
N SER A 284 2.59 10.57 -5.71
CA SER A 284 1.50 11.55 -5.67
C SER A 284 1.71 12.70 -6.65
N ALA A 285 2.93 13.20 -6.79
CA ALA A 285 3.30 14.24 -7.74
C ALA A 285 3.22 13.73 -9.19
N GLY A 286 3.67 12.50 -9.45
CA GLY A 286 3.50 11.83 -10.73
C GLY A 286 2.03 11.72 -11.10
N ILE A 287 1.20 11.14 -10.22
CA ILE A 287 -0.25 11.03 -10.42
C ILE A 287 -0.87 12.42 -10.66
N ALA A 288 -0.48 13.45 -9.90
CA ALA A 288 -0.98 14.81 -10.07
C ALA A 288 -0.57 15.46 -11.40
N GLN A 289 0.57 15.09 -12.00
CA GLN A 289 0.97 15.56 -13.32
C GLN A 289 0.16 14.89 -14.45
N TYR A 290 -0.29 13.66 -14.25
CA TYR A 290 -1.05 12.89 -15.25
C TYR A 290 -2.57 12.99 -15.08
N ALA A 291 -3.05 13.30 -13.87
CA ALA A 291 -4.39 13.82 -13.67
C ALA A 291 -4.43 15.16 -14.40
N THR A 292 -5.11 15.21 -15.54
CA THR A 292 -5.41 16.46 -16.24
C THR A 292 -5.88 17.48 -15.21
N ILE A 293 -5.28 18.67 -15.26
CA ILE A 293 -5.57 19.82 -14.39
C ILE A 293 -7.00 20.31 -14.70
N ILE A 294 -8.01 19.49 -14.42
CA ILE A 294 -9.36 19.96 -14.20
C ILE A 294 -9.31 20.39 -12.74
N THR A 295 -9.18 21.68 -12.54
CA THR A 295 -9.33 22.28 -11.22
C THR A 295 -10.66 21.75 -10.65
N PRO A 296 -10.68 21.13 -9.46
CA PRO A 296 -11.88 20.51 -8.88
C PRO A 296 -13.12 21.40 -8.95
N SER A 297 -12.91 22.72 -8.89
CA SER A 297 -13.91 23.78 -8.97
C SER A 297 -14.64 23.94 -10.32
N LYS A 298 -14.18 23.32 -11.42
CA LYS A 298 -14.84 23.41 -12.75
C LYS A 298 -15.48 22.12 -13.24
N SER A 299 -15.39 21.03 -12.48
CA SER A 299 -16.04 19.77 -12.89
C SER A 299 -17.56 19.86 -12.65
N PRO A 300 -18.39 19.52 -13.65
CA PRO A 300 -19.84 19.48 -13.48
C PRO A 300 -20.27 18.53 -12.37
N ALA A 301 -19.52 17.43 -12.16
CA ALA A 301 -19.81 16.47 -11.10
C ALA A 301 -19.63 17.06 -9.70
N ILE A 302 -18.50 17.72 -9.41
CA ILE A 302 -18.27 18.32 -8.09
C ILE A 302 -19.30 19.42 -7.81
N GLN A 303 -19.65 20.24 -8.82
CA GLN A 303 -20.66 21.29 -8.66
C GLN A 303 -22.05 20.71 -8.33
N LEU A 304 -22.42 19.59 -8.96
CA LEU A 304 -23.66 18.88 -8.65
C LEU A 304 -23.64 18.30 -7.23
N LEU A 305 -22.55 17.64 -6.80
CA LEU A 305 -22.47 17.11 -5.44
C LEU A 305 -22.54 18.22 -4.39
N LEU A 306 -21.86 19.35 -4.62
CA LEU A 306 -21.91 20.50 -3.73
C LEU A 306 -23.30 21.14 -3.67
N SER A 307 -24.01 21.24 -4.80
CA SER A 307 -25.37 21.79 -4.84
C SER A 307 -26.39 20.88 -4.13
N LEU A 308 -26.12 19.58 -4.07
CA LEU A 308 -26.89 18.58 -3.31
C LEU A 308 -26.47 18.51 -1.82
N GLY A 309 -25.57 19.39 -1.37
CA GLY A 309 -25.12 19.45 0.03
C GLY A 309 -24.10 18.38 0.42
N ILE A 310 -23.56 17.61 -0.55
CA ILE A 310 -22.52 16.61 -0.31
C ILE A 310 -21.16 17.30 -0.22
N GLN A 311 -20.61 17.41 1.00
CA GLN A 311 -19.37 18.14 1.27
C GLN A 311 -18.13 17.24 1.42
N ASN A 312 -18.31 15.91 1.48
CA ASN A 312 -17.22 14.93 1.67
C ASN A 312 -16.44 14.65 0.37
N ILE A 313 -16.03 15.71 -0.33
CA ILE A 313 -15.29 15.62 -1.60
C ILE A 313 -13.81 15.87 -1.32
N VAL A 314 -12.97 14.92 -1.68
CA VAL A 314 -11.52 14.98 -1.50
C VAL A 314 -10.82 14.92 -2.85
N SER A 315 -9.69 15.60 -2.98
CA SER A 315 -8.85 15.47 -4.18
C SER A 315 -8.06 14.16 -4.11
N PRO A 316 -7.71 13.54 -5.25
CA PRO A 316 -6.83 12.37 -5.28
C PRO A 316 -5.53 12.62 -4.50
N LEU A 317 -5.00 13.85 -4.61
CA LEU A 317 -3.76 14.24 -3.94
C LEU A 317 -3.91 14.30 -2.42
N SER A 318 -5.03 14.78 -1.89
CA SER A 318 -5.25 14.82 -0.43
C SER A 318 -5.46 13.43 0.17
N LEU A 319 -5.89 12.46 -0.63
CA LEU A 319 -6.01 11.06 -0.20
C LEU A 319 -4.63 10.39 -0.04
N LEU A 320 -3.70 10.74 -0.92
CA LEU A 320 -2.33 10.18 -0.99
C LEU A 320 -1.38 10.79 0.04
N ILE A 321 -1.66 11.98 0.56
CA ILE A 321 -0.85 12.58 1.63
C ILE A 321 -1.19 11.85 2.94
N PRO A 322 -0.21 11.17 3.57
CA PRO A 322 -0.45 10.51 4.84
C PRO A 322 -0.78 11.52 5.94
N LYS A 323 -1.82 11.26 6.72
CA LYS A 323 -2.12 12.00 7.94
C LYS A 323 -0.96 11.80 8.93
N ILE A 324 -0.68 12.84 9.72
CA ILE A 324 0.39 12.83 10.72
C ILE A 324 0.28 11.64 11.69
N SER A 325 -0.95 11.21 12.00
CA SER A 325 -1.22 10.07 12.87
C SER A 325 -0.76 8.74 12.26
N PHE A 326 -0.96 8.53 10.97
CA PHE A 326 -0.47 7.34 10.27
C PHE A 326 1.05 7.34 10.15
N LEU A 327 1.66 8.51 9.91
CA LEU A 327 3.11 8.66 9.92
C LEU A 327 3.71 8.31 11.28
N ALA A 328 3.09 8.74 12.37
CA ALA A 328 3.55 8.38 13.71
C ALA A 328 3.48 6.85 13.93
N MET A 329 2.44 6.19 13.43
CA MET A 329 2.29 4.74 13.61
C MET A 329 3.20 3.92 12.73
N ILE A 330 3.44 4.33 11.48
CA ILE A 330 4.42 3.64 10.63
C ILE A 330 5.83 3.77 11.22
N VAL A 331 6.16 4.90 11.86
CA VAL A 331 7.41 5.08 12.60
C VAL A 331 7.48 4.07 13.76
N VAL A 332 6.46 4.03 14.63
CA VAL A 332 6.42 3.10 15.76
C VAL A 332 6.51 1.64 15.29
N SER A 333 5.73 1.27 14.27
CA SER A 333 5.74 -0.07 13.69
C SER A 333 7.10 -0.41 13.08
N SER A 334 7.72 0.53 12.37
CA SER A 334 9.05 0.34 11.78
C SER A 334 10.11 0.12 12.86
N ILE A 335 10.07 0.86 13.97
CA ILE A 335 10.98 0.64 15.09
C ILE A 335 10.82 -0.78 15.67
N ILE A 336 9.57 -1.24 15.86
CA ILE A 336 9.29 -2.59 16.36
C ILE A 336 9.80 -3.65 15.38
N MET A 337 9.48 -3.50 14.09
CA MET A 337 9.96 -4.39 13.02
C MET A 337 11.48 -4.49 13.00
N VAL A 338 12.15 -3.33 12.99
CA VAL A 338 13.60 -3.28 12.87
C VAL A 338 14.25 -3.88 14.12
N PHE A 339 13.72 -3.62 15.31
CA PHE A 339 14.22 -4.25 16.53
C PHE A 339 14.05 -5.77 16.52
N PHE A 340 12.88 -6.26 16.09
CA PHE A 340 12.60 -7.69 15.94
C PHE A 340 13.58 -8.37 14.98
N LEU A 341 13.78 -7.79 13.78
CA LEU A 341 14.67 -8.34 12.76
C LEU A 341 16.15 -8.23 13.16
N ALA A 342 16.54 -7.17 13.87
CA ALA A 342 17.89 -7.04 14.41
C ALA A 342 18.17 -8.15 15.45
N VAL A 343 17.23 -8.40 16.38
CA VAL A 343 17.35 -9.49 17.37
C VAL A 343 17.45 -10.85 16.68
N LEU A 344 16.60 -11.12 15.69
CA LEU A 344 16.67 -12.36 14.90
C LEU A 344 18.01 -12.49 14.17
N GLY A 345 18.50 -11.41 13.57
CA GLY A 345 19.78 -11.39 12.87
C GLY A 345 20.94 -11.70 13.81
N VAL A 346 20.99 -11.04 14.98
CA VAL A 346 22.00 -11.32 16.00
C VAL A 346 21.98 -12.79 16.43
N VAL A 347 20.81 -13.41 16.59
CA VAL A 347 20.72 -14.85 16.92
C VAL A 347 21.27 -15.72 15.80
N ILE A 348 20.91 -15.45 14.55
CA ILE A 348 21.43 -16.20 13.39
C ILE A 348 22.95 -16.07 13.30
N GLY A 349 23.47 -14.85 13.45
CA GLY A 349 24.89 -14.58 13.41
C GLY A 349 25.66 -15.25 14.55
N ALA A 350 25.10 -15.23 15.76
CA ALA A 350 25.71 -15.88 16.91
C ALA A 350 25.75 -17.41 16.82
N LEU A 351 24.80 -18.01 16.11
CA LEU A 351 24.76 -19.46 15.83
C LEU A 351 25.63 -19.84 14.61
N SER A 352 26.11 -18.86 13.85
CA SER A 352 26.95 -19.06 12.67
C SER A 352 28.44 -18.96 13.02
N SER A 353 29.26 -19.80 12.39
CA SER A 353 30.72 -19.80 12.63
C SER A 353 31.46 -18.74 11.82
N ASP A 354 30.91 -18.32 10.68
CA ASP A 354 31.49 -17.30 9.81
C ASP A 354 30.38 -16.50 9.10
N VAL A 355 30.78 -15.40 8.46
CA VAL A 355 29.87 -14.49 7.76
C VAL A 355 29.14 -15.17 6.59
N ARG A 356 29.74 -16.17 5.94
CA ARG A 356 29.15 -16.87 4.79
C ARG A 356 28.02 -17.80 5.23
N ILE A 357 28.17 -18.47 6.35
CA ILE A 357 27.12 -19.31 6.93
C ILE A 357 25.95 -18.45 7.40
N ALA A 358 26.22 -17.31 8.04
CA ALA A 358 25.18 -16.38 8.46
C ALA A 358 24.37 -15.86 7.28
N SER A 359 25.02 -15.44 6.19
CA SER A 359 24.32 -15.00 4.98
C SER A 359 23.54 -16.14 4.31
N THR A 360 24.08 -17.36 4.34
CA THR A 360 23.40 -18.55 3.82
C THR A 360 22.13 -18.88 4.60
N PHE A 361 22.04 -18.57 5.89
CA PHE A 361 20.81 -18.75 6.68
C PHE A 361 19.78 -17.64 6.44
N VAL A 362 20.22 -16.39 6.28
CA VAL A 362 19.31 -15.26 6.04
C VAL A 362 18.59 -15.38 4.69
N GLY A 363 19.27 -15.87 3.65
CA GLY A 363 18.69 -16.02 2.31
C GLY A 363 17.39 -16.84 2.27
N PRO A 364 17.39 -18.12 2.70
CA PRO A 364 16.18 -18.94 2.77
C PRO A 364 15.10 -18.37 3.70
N LEU A 365 15.49 -17.67 4.78
CA LEU A 365 14.54 -17.02 5.69
C LEU A 365 13.80 -15.86 5.03
N ALA A 366 14.41 -15.23 4.02
CA ALA A 366 13.77 -14.16 3.25
C ALA A 366 12.58 -14.66 2.42
N MET A 367 12.55 -15.94 2.00
CA MET A 367 11.47 -16.45 1.16
C MET A 367 10.09 -16.42 1.86
N PRO A 368 9.90 -17.01 3.06
CA PRO A 368 8.64 -16.92 3.78
C PRO A 368 8.21 -15.48 4.04
N ILE A 369 9.18 -14.59 4.30
CA ILE A 369 8.93 -13.15 4.46
C ILE A 369 8.36 -12.57 3.17
N PHE A 370 9.00 -12.79 2.02
CA PHE A 370 8.49 -12.30 0.74
C PHE A 370 7.13 -12.88 0.39
N ILE A 371 6.86 -14.16 0.68
CA ILE A 371 5.54 -14.78 0.47
C ILE A 371 4.46 -14.01 1.26
N ALA A 372 4.70 -13.75 2.54
CA ALA A 372 3.75 -13.00 3.37
C ALA A 372 3.57 -11.54 2.87
N ILE A 373 4.64 -10.92 2.39
CA ILE A 373 4.60 -9.55 1.86
C ILE A 373 3.87 -9.48 0.53
N TYR A 374 4.08 -10.44 -0.37
CA TYR A 374 3.31 -10.54 -1.61
C TYR A 374 1.84 -10.79 -1.31
N PHE A 375 1.52 -11.65 -0.34
CA PHE A 375 0.15 -11.85 0.10
C PHE A 375 -0.49 -10.52 0.53
N ILE A 376 0.18 -9.71 1.36
CA ILE A 376 -0.30 -8.37 1.75
C ILE A 376 -0.43 -7.42 0.56
N GLY A 377 0.55 -7.45 -0.35
CA GLY A 377 0.56 -6.61 -1.55
C GLY A 377 -0.66 -6.87 -2.43
N PHE A 378 -0.97 -8.14 -2.69
CA PHE A 378 -2.06 -8.57 -3.58
C PHE A 378 -3.44 -8.58 -2.93
N THR A 379 -3.53 -8.83 -1.62
CA THR A 379 -4.82 -8.99 -0.95
C THR A 379 -5.40 -7.65 -0.51
N ASP A 380 -6.70 -7.46 -0.65
CA ASP A 380 -7.38 -6.30 -0.08
C ASP A 380 -7.54 -6.46 1.45
N PRO A 381 -7.00 -5.54 2.27
CA PRO A 381 -7.17 -5.58 3.71
C PRO A 381 -8.61 -5.65 4.20
N LEU A 382 -9.58 -5.08 3.46
CA LEU A 382 -10.98 -5.02 3.87
C LEU A 382 -11.71 -6.35 3.71
N HIS A 383 -11.39 -7.08 2.65
CA HIS A 383 -11.96 -8.40 2.35
C HIS A 383 -11.33 -9.53 3.17
N LEU A 384 -10.25 -9.26 3.90
CA LEU A 384 -9.68 -10.19 4.86
C LEU A 384 -10.58 -10.31 6.08
N ASP A 385 -10.83 -11.55 6.48
CA ASP A 385 -11.41 -11.84 7.80
C ASP A 385 -10.60 -11.16 8.92
N SER A 386 -11.30 -10.64 9.92
CA SER A 386 -10.70 -9.88 11.03
C SER A 386 -9.62 -10.70 11.75
N PHE A 387 -9.78 -12.03 11.84
CA PHE A 387 -8.76 -12.90 12.42
C PHE A 387 -7.46 -12.89 11.60
N VAL A 388 -7.54 -13.08 10.29
CA VAL A 388 -6.37 -13.07 9.39
C VAL A 388 -5.67 -11.72 9.43
N ARG A 389 -6.44 -10.63 9.41
CA ARG A 389 -5.91 -9.27 9.53
C ARG A 389 -5.16 -9.08 10.85
N LEU A 390 -5.72 -9.55 11.96
CA LEU A 390 -5.09 -9.47 13.28
C LEU A 390 -3.79 -10.28 13.32
N VAL A 391 -3.74 -11.48 12.73
CA VAL A 391 -2.51 -12.29 12.63
C VAL A 391 -1.43 -11.55 11.84
N LEU A 392 -1.77 -10.96 10.69
CA LEU A 392 -0.84 -10.18 9.88
C LEU A 392 -0.35 -8.92 10.62
N LEU A 393 -1.24 -8.25 11.36
CA LEU A 393 -0.88 -7.11 12.19
C LEU A 393 -0.13 -7.49 13.47
N SER A 394 -0.09 -8.76 13.86
CA SER A 394 0.60 -9.21 15.07
C SER A 394 2.09 -9.48 14.86
N ILE A 395 2.50 -9.84 13.64
CA ILE A 395 3.90 -10.12 13.32
C ILE A 395 4.57 -8.79 12.87
N PRO A 396 5.69 -8.35 13.46
CA PRO A 396 6.25 -7.00 13.25
C PRO A 396 6.50 -6.59 11.79
N ILE A 397 7.01 -7.51 10.97
CA ILE A 397 7.32 -7.23 9.56
C ILE A 397 6.06 -7.10 8.70
N THR A 398 5.11 -8.03 8.85
CA THR A 398 3.83 -7.98 8.14
C THR A 398 2.96 -6.85 8.66
N GLN A 399 3.04 -6.50 9.94
CA GLN A 399 2.36 -5.35 10.52
C GLN A 399 2.79 -4.07 9.82
N THR A 400 4.10 -3.83 9.72
CA THR A 400 4.63 -2.61 9.10
C THR A 400 4.31 -2.58 7.61
N ALA A 401 4.31 -3.72 6.94
CA ALA A 401 3.95 -3.84 5.54
C ALA A 401 2.45 -3.59 5.26
N LEU A 402 1.57 -4.11 6.11
CA LEU A 402 0.13 -3.87 5.99
C LEU A 402 -0.21 -2.41 6.34
N LEU A 403 0.44 -1.83 7.35
CA LEU A 403 0.29 -0.41 7.68
C LEU A 403 0.79 0.51 6.58
N SER A 404 1.87 0.16 5.88
CA SER A 404 2.36 0.96 4.75
C SER A 404 1.35 1.01 3.59
N LYS A 405 0.63 -0.10 3.36
CA LYS A 405 -0.50 -0.16 2.41
C LYS A 405 -1.70 0.69 2.89
N LEU A 406 -2.14 0.51 4.13
CA LEU A 406 -3.29 1.25 4.68
C LEU A 406 -3.06 2.76 4.79
N MET A 407 -1.81 3.17 4.96
CA MET A 407 -1.44 4.58 5.06
C MET A 407 -1.62 5.34 3.74
N ILE A 408 -1.33 4.72 2.59
CA ILE A 408 -1.53 5.34 1.26
C ILE A 408 -2.97 5.82 1.08
N VAL A 409 -3.89 5.05 1.64
CA VAL A 409 -5.32 5.29 1.60
C VAL A 409 -5.85 5.74 2.95
N ASN A 410 -5.01 6.27 3.86
CA ASN A 410 -5.32 6.64 5.26
C ASN A 410 -6.53 5.92 5.88
N LEU A 411 -6.58 4.60 5.74
CA LEU A 411 -7.68 3.77 6.23
C LEU A 411 -7.36 3.28 7.63
N TRP A 412 -8.24 3.60 8.56
CA TRP A 412 -8.10 3.15 9.94
C TRP A 412 -8.83 1.82 10.14
N LEU A 413 -8.12 0.84 10.70
CA LEU A 413 -8.68 -0.45 11.08
C LEU A 413 -8.54 -0.64 12.59
N PRO A 414 -9.60 -1.04 13.32
CA PRO A 414 -9.56 -1.22 14.77
C PRO A 414 -8.46 -2.18 15.23
N GLU A 415 -8.15 -3.18 14.41
CA GLU A 415 -7.15 -4.22 14.72
C GLU A 415 -5.71 -3.67 14.78
N ILE A 416 -5.44 -2.47 14.25
CA ILE A 416 -4.11 -1.85 14.23
C ILE A 416 -3.55 -1.68 15.64
N THR A 417 -4.35 -1.12 16.56
CA THR A 417 -3.88 -0.81 17.92
C THR A 417 -3.56 -2.09 18.68
N ILE A 418 -4.42 -3.11 18.56
CA ILE A 418 -4.23 -4.41 19.19
C ILE A 418 -3.01 -5.11 18.59
N GLY A 419 -2.87 -5.09 17.26
CA GLY A 419 -1.72 -5.64 16.54
C GLY A 419 -0.39 -5.05 17.01
N ILE A 420 -0.28 -3.73 17.15
CA ILE A 420 0.93 -3.05 17.65
C ILE A 420 1.32 -3.53 19.06
N ILE A 421 0.34 -3.73 19.95
CA ILE A 421 0.61 -4.23 21.30
C ILE A 421 1.11 -5.68 21.24
N ILE A 422 0.49 -6.51 20.41
CA ILE A 422 0.90 -7.91 20.23
C ILE A 422 2.29 -7.99 19.61
N SER A 423 2.59 -7.20 18.58
CA SER A 423 3.91 -7.22 17.92
C SER A 423 5.02 -6.71 18.82
N LEU A 424 4.75 -5.69 19.64
CA LEU A 424 5.66 -5.24 20.68
C LEU A 424 5.93 -6.35 21.69
N SER A 425 4.87 -7.04 22.14
CA SER A 425 4.95 -8.16 23.08
C SER A 425 5.74 -9.33 22.49
N LEU A 426 5.50 -9.67 21.22
CA LEU A 426 6.23 -10.70 20.48
C LEU A 426 7.72 -10.32 20.33
N THR A 427 8.00 -9.05 20.06
CA THR A 427 9.37 -8.54 19.98
C THR A 427 10.08 -8.65 21.34
N LEU A 428 9.42 -8.26 22.43
CA LEU A 428 9.95 -8.45 23.79
C LEU A 428 10.13 -9.93 24.14
N ALA A 429 9.22 -10.80 23.73
CA ALA A 429 9.35 -12.24 23.92
C ALA A 429 10.57 -12.79 23.16
N THR A 430 10.77 -12.40 21.89
CA THR A 430 11.97 -12.80 21.14
C THR A 430 13.25 -12.29 21.78
N LEU A 431 13.26 -11.07 22.32
CA LEU A 431 14.39 -10.55 23.07
C LEU A 431 14.74 -11.43 24.28
N ILE A 432 13.73 -11.81 25.07
CA ILE A 432 13.91 -12.67 26.25
C ILE A 432 14.44 -14.05 25.82
N VAL A 433 13.85 -14.66 24.80
CA VAL A 433 14.28 -15.96 24.27
C VAL A 433 15.71 -15.89 23.75
N SER A 434 16.04 -14.87 22.95
CA SER A 434 17.39 -14.64 22.44
C SER A 434 18.40 -14.46 23.56
N SER A 435 18.06 -13.73 24.62
CA SER A 435 18.94 -13.56 25.78
C SER A 435 19.29 -14.87 26.48
N ARG A 436 18.36 -15.83 26.49
CA ARG A 436 18.57 -17.17 27.04
C ARG A 436 19.40 -18.04 26.09
N LEU A 437 19.10 -18.02 24.79
CA LEU A 437 19.81 -18.79 23.77
C LEU A 437 21.30 -18.39 23.67
N LEU A 438 21.59 -17.10 23.77
CA LEU A 438 22.93 -16.53 23.68
C LEU A 438 23.77 -16.72 24.96
N SER A 439 23.25 -17.41 25.98
CA SER A 439 24.08 -17.85 27.11
C SER A 439 25.06 -18.96 26.64
N MET A 440 26.34 -18.81 26.96
CA MET A 440 27.42 -19.72 26.48
C MET A 440 27.15 -21.20 26.76
N GLU A 441 26.47 -21.54 27.87
CA GLU A 441 26.12 -22.92 28.21
C GLU A 441 25.11 -23.55 27.23
N THR A 442 24.31 -22.72 26.59
CA THR A 442 23.28 -23.11 25.63
C THR A 442 23.86 -23.07 24.21
N LEU A 443 24.61 -22.02 23.86
CA LEU A 443 25.36 -21.92 22.61
C LEU A 443 26.33 -23.10 22.43
N ALA A 444 27.15 -23.41 23.45
CA ALA A 444 28.09 -24.53 23.39
C ALA A 444 27.36 -25.89 23.30
N ARG A 445 26.22 -26.05 23.98
CA ARG A 445 25.38 -27.26 23.88
C ARG A 445 24.77 -27.42 22.50
N ILE A 446 24.23 -26.34 21.93
CA ILE A 446 23.62 -26.33 20.59
C ILE A 446 24.69 -26.64 19.54
N HIS A 447 25.84 -25.97 19.61
CA HIS A 447 26.95 -26.20 18.69
C HIS A 447 27.45 -27.66 18.79
N TYR A 448 27.61 -28.18 20.01
CA TYR A 448 27.95 -29.60 20.24
C TYR A 448 26.90 -30.56 19.66
N TYR A 449 25.61 -30.28 19.81
CA TYR A 449 24.53 -31.11 19.26
C TYR A 449 24.53 -31.10 17.73
N PHE A 450 24.68 -29.94 17.08
CA PHE A 450 24.75 -29.85 15.62
C PHE A 450 25.98 -30.58 15.07
N THR A 451 27.15 -30.40 15.69
CA THR A 451 28.39 -31.10 15.29
C THR A 451 28.29 -32.61 15.49
N LYS A 452 27.71 -33.07 16.61
CA LYS A 452 27.52 -34.51 16.89
C LYS A 452 26.51 -35.16 15.95
N ARG A 453 25.45 -34.43 15.54
CA ARG A 453 24.46 -34.93 14.57
C ARG A 453 25.04 -35.02 13.17
N LYS A 454 25.87 -34.05 12.75
CA LYS A 454 26.62 -34.07 11.49
C LYS A 454 27.61 -35.26 11.45
N MET A 455 28.29 -35.55 12.57
CA MET A 455 29.19 -36.70 12.71
C MET A 455 28.46 -38.06 12.72
N ARG A 456 27.18 -38.10 13.11
CA ARG A 456 26.33 -39.31 13.05
C ARG A 456 25.72 -39.57 11.68
N GLN A 457 25.61 -38.56 10.82
CA GLN A 457 25.14 -38.71 9.44
C GLN A 457 26.26 -39.04 8.43
N LEU A 458 27.52 -38.91 8.86
CA LEU A 458 28.73 -39.26 8.09
C LEU A 458 29.28 -40.66 8.44
N ARG A 459 28.62 -41.37 9.36
CA ARG A 459 28.79 -42.81 9.61
C ARG A 459 27.57 -43.52 9.08
#